data_AF-A0A6I0EK55-F1
#
_entry.id   AF-A0A6I0EK55-F1
#
_cell.length_a   1.000
_cell.length_b   1.000
_cell.length_c   1.000
_cell.angle_alpha   90.00
_cell.angle_beta   90.00
_cell.angle_gamma   90.00
#
_symmetry.space_group_name_H-M   'P 1'
#
loop_
_entity.id
_entity.type
_entity.pdbx_description
1 polymer ?
#
loop_
_entity_poly.entity_id
_entity_poly.type
_entity_poly.pdbx_seq_one_letter_code
_entity_poly.pdbx_strand_id
1 'polypeptide(L)'
;MTDDATMKRLDAPASVYLLAEHLDAALAAGEDLTSVLYIWPGPPPREPDQIIELRAGQRAAIERIRTFELTLISRVLKGREWATEVALNEERFAMMARLYLAGTVILLDAVAECADVSAADFDAGDGLLAYVRSRAMIAEDAPAISDTAPLVAGENFLVARRIPLGALMDLVATFLDTLEAEYDLFVAYKDGGSAFSLPAALLR
;
A
#
# COMPACT_ATOMS: atom_id res chain seq x y z
N MET A 1 -14.89 -44.46 21.75
CA MET A 1 -15.63 -44.20 20.50
C MET A 1 -16.88 -43.46 20.91
N THR A 2 -16.96 -42.14 20.81
CA THR A 2 -16.53 -41.26 19.71
C THR A 2 -15.94 -39.97 20.28
N ASP A 3 -14.76 -39.59 19.77
CA ASP A 3 -14.25 -38.22 19.82
C ASP A 3 -15.28 -37.30 19.18
N ASP A 4 -15.84 -36.38 19.96
CA ASP A 4 -16.43 -35.16 19.41
C ASP A 4 -15.47 -34.05 19.79
N ALA A 5 -14.40 -33.98 18.98
CA ALA A 5 -13.46 -32.90 18.96
C ALA A 5 -14.25 -31.61 18.74
N THR A 6 -14.61 -30.96 19.84
CA THR A 6 -15.00 -29.56 19.87
C THR A 6 -13.84 -28.82 19.22
N MET A 7 -14.00 -28.54 17.91
CA MET A 7 -13.14 -27.67 17.12
C MET A 7 -13.02 -26.38 17.91
N LYS A 8 -11.91 -26.27 18.65
CA LYS A 8 -11.57 -25.12 19.46
C LYS A 8 -11.22 -24.05 18.43
N ARG A 9 -12.21 -23.28 17.97
CA ARG A 9 -11.95 -21.99 17.33
C ARG A 9 -11.09 -21.24 18.31
N LEU A 10 -9.81 -21.11 17.99
CA LEU A 10 -8.93 -20.23 18.71
C LEU A 10 -9.36 -18.84 18.24
N ASP A 11 -10.15 -18.13 19.05
CA ASP A 11 -10.43 -16.73 18.80
C ASP A 11 -9.09 -16.03 18.63
N ALA A 12 -8.82 -15.52 17.42
CA ALA A 12 -7.55 -14.89 17.12
C ALA A 12 -7.33 -13.71 18.08
N PRO A 13 -6.09 -13.49 18.56
CA PRO A 13 -5.78 -12.33 19.37
C PRO A 13 -6.11 -11.02 18.64
N ALA A 14 -6.44 -9.97 19.39
CA ALA A 14 -6.77 -8.66 18.80
C ALA A 14 -5.65 -8.10 17.90
N SER A 15 -4.38 -8.36 18.25
CA SER A 15 -3.22 -7.97 17.44
C SER A 15 -3.21 -8.61 16.05
N VAL A 16 -3.75 -9.83 15.92
CA VAL A 16 -3.84 -10.57 14.65
C VAL A 16 -4.90 -9.93 13.74
N TYR A 17 -6.08 -9.59 14.29
CA TYR A 17 -7.13 -8.88 13.53
C TYR A 17 -6.67 -7.49 13.07
N LEU A 18 -6.04 -6.72 13.96
CA LEU A 18 -5.55 -5.38 13.63
C LEU A 18 -4.44 -5.43 12.59
N LEU A 19 -3.55 -6.42 12.69
CA LEU A 19 -2.56 -6.67 11.64
C LEU A 19 -3.23 -6.95 10.29
N ALA A 20 -4.19 -7.88 10.24
CA ALA A 20 -4.92 -8.22 9.02
C ALA A 20 -5.63 -7.01 8.40
N GLU A 21 -6.30 -6.18 9.21
CA GLU A 21 -6.96 -4.95 8.76
C GLU A 21 -5.96 -3.99 8.10
N HIS A 22 -4.77 -3.82 8.67
CA HIS A 22 -3.74 -2.96 8.11
C HIS A 22 -3.12 -3.52 6.82
N LEU A 23 -3.01 -4.84 6.69
CA LEU A 23 -2.53 -5.48 5.46
C LEU A 23 -3.56 -5.36 4.34
N ASP A 24 -4.84 -5.62 4.62
CA ASP A 24 -5.94 -5.45 3.66
C ASP A 24 -6.03 -3.99 3.19
N ALA A 25 -5.99 -3.03 4.12
CA ALA A 25 -5.96 -1.62 3.78
C ALA A 25 -4.71 -1.20 3.00
N ALA A 26 -3.57 -1.87 3.20
CA ALA A 26 -2.37 -1.66 2.39
C ALA A 26 -2.59 -2.18 0.96
N LEU A 27 -3.21 -3.35 0.79
CA LEU A 27 -3.55 -3.89 -0.53
C LEU A 27 -4.53 -2.96 -1.28
N ALA A 28 -5.59 -2.51 -0.60
CA ALA A 28 -6.54 -1.56 -1.18
C ALA A 28 -5.84 -0.26 -1.63
N ALA A 29 -4.93 0.28 -0.80
CA ALA A 29 -4.17 1.48 -1.16
C ALA A 29 -3.23 1.24 -2.35
N GLY A 30 -2.63 0.06 -2.47
CA GLY A 30 -1.82 -0.32 -3.63
C GLY A 30 -2.64 -0.47 -4.91
N GLU A 31 -3.84 -1.06 -4.83
CA GLU A 31 -4.78 -1.14 -5.95
C GLU A 31 -5.22 0.25 -6.42
N ASP A 32 -5.62 1.11 -5.49
CA ASP A 32 -5.97 2.51 -5.76
C ASP A 32 -4.81 3.27 -6.44
N LEU A 33 -3.58 3.03 -5.98
CA LEU A 33 -2.35 3.60 -6.55
C LEU A 33 -2.20 3.19 -8.03
N THR A 34 -2.32 1.90 -8.34
CA THR A 34 -2.22 1.38 -9.72
C THR A 34 -3.38 1.80 -10.62
N SER A 35 -4.52 2.13 -10.03
CA SER A 35 -5.73 2.56 -10.75
C SER A 35 -5.65 4.01 -11.23
N VAL A 36 -4.69 4.80 -10.73
CA VAL A 36 -4.50 6.18 -11.22
C VAL A 36 -3.87 6.17 -12.61
N LEU A 37 -4.64 6.62 -13.59
CA LEU A 37 -4.21 6.79 -14.97
C LEU A 37 -4.48 8.21 -15.45
N TYR A 38 -3.45 8.85 -16.01
CA TYR A 38 -3.61 10.07 -16.77
C TYR A 38 -3.04 9.93 -18.17
N ILE A 39 -3.87 10.20 -19.18
CA ILE A 39 -3.51 10.19 -20.59
C ILE A 39 -4.14 11.43 -21.23
N TRP A 40 -3.34 12.19 -21.97
CA TRP A 40 -3.87 13.25 -22.81
C TRP A 40 -4.61 12.64 -24.02
N PRO A 41 -5.89 12.99 -24.27
CA PRO A 41 -6.72 12.29 -25.25
C PRO A 41 -6.38 12.59 -26.72
N GLY A 42 -5.38 13.44 -27.00
CA GLY A 42 -5.08 13.93 -28.33
C GLY A 42 -3.59 14.03 -28.66
N PRO A 43 -3.23 14.66 -29.79
CA PRO A 43 -1.85 15.02 -30.06
C PRO A 43 -1.33 16.02 -29.01
N PRO A 44 0.01 16.18 -28.89
CA PRO A 44 0.60 17.14 -27.97
C PRO A 44 -0.04 18.53 -28.12
N PRO A 45 -0.55 19.13 -27.03
CA PRO A 45 -1.27 20.39 -27.11
C PRO A 45 -0.34 21.52 -27.53
N ARG A 46 -0.87 22.45 -28.34
CA ARG A 46 -0.14 23.64 -28.81
C ARG A 46 -0.78 24.94 -28.35
N GLU A 47 -2.08 24.90 -28.08
CA GLU A 47 -2.82 26.05 -27.58
C GLU A 47 -2.57 26.26 -26.08
N PRO A 48 -2.41 27.51 -25.61
CA PRO A 48 -2.13 27.80 -24.21
C PRO A 48 -3.09 27.14 -23.22
N ASP A 49 -4.40 27.19 -23.51
CA ASP A 49 -5.42 26.64 -22.62
C ASP A 49 -5.31 25.11 -22.49
N GLN A 50 -4.99 24.42 -23.60
CA GLN A 50 -4.79 22.97 -23.61
C GLN A 50 -3.50 22.57 -22.88
N ILE A 51 -2.45 23.38 -22.98
CA ILE A 51 -1.21 23.17 -22.22
C ILE A 51 -1.49 23.33 -20.72
N ILE A 52 -2.26 24.34 -20.33
CA ILE A 52 -2.66 24.53 -18.92
C ILE A 52 -3.46 23.33 -18.41
N GLU A 53 -4.43 22.85 -19.19
CA GLU A 53 -5.24 21.68 -18.87
C GLU A 53 -4.39 20.41 -18.73
N LEU A 54 -3.47 20.18 -19.68
CA LEU A 54 -2.52 19.07 -19.62
C LEU A 54 -1.73 19.07 -18.31
N ARG A 55 -1.12 20.21 -17.96
CA ARG A 55 -0.29 20.33 -16.76
C ARG A 55 -1.11 20.22 -15.48
N ALA A 56 -2.34 20.73 -15.47
CA ALA A 56 -3.27 20.56 -14.36
C ALA A 56 -3.65 19.09 -14.15
N GLY A 57 -3.94 18.37 -15.24
CA GLY A 57 -4.28 16.95 -15.21
C GLY A 57 -3.12 16.07 -14.74
N GLN A 58 -1.91 16.29 -15.28
CA GLN A 58 -0.70 15.61 -14.82
C GLN A 58 -0.45 15.84 -13.33
N ARG A 59 -0.54 17.09 -12.86
CA ARG A 59 -0.38 17.42 -11.44
C ARG A 59 -1.42 16.71 -10.57
N ALA A 60 -2.68 16.74 -10.96
CA ALA A 60 -3.75 16.10 -10.21
C ALA A 60 -3.53 14.58 -10.10
N ALA A 61 -3.06 13.93 -11.17
CA ALA A 61 -2.74 12.51 -11.15
C ALA A 61 -1.55 12.20 -10.22
N ILE A 62 -0.48 12.99 -10.27
CA ILE A 62 0.70 12.80 -9.41
C ILE A 62 0.34 12.98 -7.93
N GLU A 63 -0.45 13.99 -7.59
CA GLU A 63 -0.88 14.21 -6.20
C GLU A 63 -1.78 13.08 -5.69
N ARG A 64 -2.62 12.48 -6.54
CA ARG A 64 -3.39 11.27 -6.18
C ARG A 64 -2.47 10.08 -5.94
N ILE A 65 -1.52 9.82 -6.83
CA ILE A 65 -0.52 8.75 -6.67
C ILE A 65 0.25 8.94 -5.36
N ARG A 66 0.73 10.16 -5.08
CA ARG A 66 1.41 10.49 -3.82
C ARG A 66 0.53 10.22 -2.60
N THR A 67 -0.75 10.58 -2.66
CA THR A 67 -1.69 10.34 -1.57
C THR A 67 -1.88 8.84 -1.30
N PHE A 68 -2.04 8.03 -2.34
CA PHE A 68 -2.17 6.57 -2.20
C PHE A 68 -0.86 5.92 -1.74
N GLU A 69 0.28 6.39 -2.23
CA GLU A 69 1.59 5.96 -1.74
C GLU A 69 1.75 6.23 -0.23
N LEU A 70 1.42 7.43 0.24
CA LEU A 70 1.49 7.77 1.67
C LEU A 70 0.52 6.92 2.50
N THR A 71 -0.66 6.62 1.96
CA THR A 71 -1.65 5.75 2.59
C THR A 71 -1.09 4.32 2.72
N LEU A 72 -0.56 3.77 1.64
CA LEU A 72 0.10 2.46 1.59
C LEU A 72 1.23 2.38 2.63
N ILE A 73 2.16 3.33 2.62
CA ILE A 73 3.28 3.37 3.58
C ILE A 73 2.76 3.42 5.01
N SER A 74 1.78 4.28 5.30
CA SER A 74 1.20 4.41 6.65
C SER A 74 0.58 3.10 7.12
N ARG A 75 -0.15 2.39 6.26
CA ARG A 75 -0.77 1.10 6.57
C ARG A 75 0.26 0.01 6.80
N VAL A 76 1.30 -0.07 5.96
CA VAL A 76 2.41 -1.01 6.14
C VAL A 76 3.15 -0.75 7.46
N LEU A 77 3.49 0.50 7.77
CA LEU A 77 4.17 0.87 9.02
C LEU A 77 3.32 0.57 10.24
N LYS A 78 2.01 0.87 10.21
CA LYS A 78 1.13 0.53 11.32
C LYS A 78 0.95 -0.99 11.47
N GLY A 79 0.90 -1.71 10.34
CA GLY A 79 0.95 -3.17 10.34
C GLY A 79 2.23 -3.71 10.99
N ARG A 80 3.38 -3.05 10.82
CA ARG A 80 4.63 -3.47 11.50
C ARG A 80 4.55 -3.39 13.01
N GLU A 81 3.88 -2.38 13.56
CA GLU A 81 3.67 -2.30 15.01
C GLU A 81 2.90 -3.53 15.51
N TRP A 82 1.81 -3.89 14.83
CA TRP A 82 1.02 -5.08 15.18
C TRP A 82 1.76 -6.40 14.92
N ALA A 83 2.53 -6.49 13.84
CA ALA A 83 3.38 -7.64 13.58
C ALA A 83 4.45 -7.82 14.67
N THR A 84 4.93 -6.73 15.28
CA THR A 84 5.83 -6.81 16.43
C THR A 84 5.13 -7.44 17.64
N GLU A 85 3.90 -7.01 17.93
CA GLU A 85 3.09 -7.61 18.99
C GLU A 85 2.79 -9.09 18.74
N VAL A 86 2.43 -9.47 17.51
CA VAL A 86 2.24 -10.87 17.12
C VAL A 86 3.54 -11.66 17.27
N ALA A 87 4.70 -11.11 16.89
CA ALA A 87 5.99 -11.78 17.02
C ALA A 87 6.44 -12.02 18.47
N LEU A 88 5.91 -11.25 19.43
CA LEU A 88 6.22 -11.37 20.84
C LEU A 88 5.25 -12.30 21.59
N ASN A 89 3.98 -12.26 21.21
CA ASN A 89 2.92 -12.92 21.97
C ASN A 89 2.41 -14.22 21.32
N GLU A 90 2.57 -14.38 20.00
CA GLU A 90 2.07 -15.54 19.25
C GLU A 90 3.21 -16.45 18.77
N GLU A 91 3.62 -17.39 19.62
CA GLU A 91 4.75 -18.29 19.35
C GLU A 91 4.63 -19.02 18.00
N ARG A 92 3.42 -19.48 17.65
CA ARG A 92 3.13 -20.20 16.40
C ARG A 92 3.34 -19.36 15.14
N PHE A 93 3.09 -18.06 15.20
CA PHE A 93 3.17 -17.16 14.05
C PHE A 93 4.40 -16.25 14.08
N ALA A 94 5.19 -16.33 15.14
CA ALA A 94 6.28 -15.40 15.40
C ALA A 94 7.34 -15.36 14.29
N MET A 95 7.64 -16.50 13.66
CA MET A 95 8.59 -16.55 12.54
C MET A 95 8.07 -15.77 11.33
N MET A 96 6.80 -15.98 10.97
CA MET A 96 6.18 -15.27 9.84
C MET A 96 6.14 -13.76 10.11
N ALA A 97 5.73 -13.36 11.31
CA ALA A 97 5.71 -11.95 11.69
C ALA A 97 7.11 -11.31 11.60
N ARG A 98 8.17 -12.02 12.01
CA ARG A 98 9.56 -11.54 11.83
C ARG A 98 9.98 -11.43 10.36
N LEU A 99 9.51 -12.31 9.48
CA LEU A 99 9.78 -12.20 8.04
C LEU A 99 9.12 -10.95 7.44
N TYR A 100 7.86 -10.67 7.78
CA TYR A 100 7.19 -9.42 7.38
C TYR A 100 7.95 -8.18 7.88
N LEU A 101 8.38 -8.20 9.15
CA LEU A 101 9.19 -7.13 9.73
C LEU A 101 10.54 -6.96 9.04
N ALA A 102 11.20 -8.04 8.63
CA ALA A 102 12.44 -7.95 7.88
C ALA A 102 12.21 -7.42 6.46
N GLY A 103 11.20 -7.93 5.75
CA GLY A 103 10.88 -7.55 4.37
C GLY A 103 10.45 -6.08 4.22
N THR A 104 9.89 -5.48 5.26
CA THR A 104 9.40 -4.10 5.23
C THR A 104 10.32 -3.11 5.97
N VAL A 105 11.50 -3.52 6.45
CA VAL A 105 12.42 -2.64 7.19
C VAL A 105 12.89 -1.44 6.36
N ILE A 106 13.08 -1.64 5.06
CA ILE A 106 13.56 -0.62 4.13
C ILE A 106 12.62 0.60 4.05
N LEU A 107 11.33 0.42 4.34
CA LEU A 107 10.34 1.50 4.39
C LEU A 107 10.47 2.33 5.67
N LEU A 108 10.88 1.71 6.78
CA LEU A 108 11.15 2.43 8.02
C LEU A 108 12.36 3.37 7.85
N ASP A 109 13.42 2.87 7.24
CA ASP A 109 14.62 3.65 6.93
C ASP A 109 14.29 4.83 5.99
N ALA A 110 13.48 4.58 4.96
CA ALA A 110 13.06 5.61 4.01
C ALA A 110 12.25 6.73 4.68
N VAL A 111 11.32 6.41 5.60
CA VAL A 111 10.54 7.43 6.31
C VAL A 111 11.39 8.19 7.32
N ALA A 112 12.33 7.53 8.00
CA ALA A 112 13.26 8.18 8.91
C ALA A 112 14.14 9.22 8.18
N GLU A 113 14.63 8.89 6.98
CA GLU A 113 15.36 9.82 6.12
C GLU A 113 14.48 10.99 5.65
N CYS A 114 13.21 10.75 5.31
CA CYS A 114 12.27 11.80 4.90
C CYS A 114 11.95 12.81 6.02
N ALA A 115 11.98 12.40 7.29
CA ALA A 115 11.77 13.30 8.42
C ALA A 115 12.91 14.31 8.61
N ASP A 116 14.08 14.10 7.99
CA ASP A 116 15.29 14.93 8.09
C ASP A 116 15.44 15.95 6.93
N VAL A 117 14.47 16.03 6.01
CA VAL A 117 14.62 16.76 4.72
C VAL A 117 14.03 18.17 4.73
N SER A 118 13.91 18.83 5.89
CA SER A 118 13.26 20.15 5.97
C SER A 118 13.96 21.27 5.18
N ALA A 119 15.13 21.03 4.59
CA ALA A 119 15.91 22.02 3.83
C ALA A 119 16.10 21.71 2.33
N ALA A 120 16.02 20.45 1.86
CA ALA A 120 16.46 20.11 0.49
C ALA A 120 15.34 20.11 -0.56
N ASP A 121 14.08 19.84 -0.18
CA ASP A 121 12.96 19.75 -1.13
C ASP A 121 12.36 21.12 -1.52
N PHE A 122 12.65 22.18 -0.75
CA PHE A 122 12.11 23.53 -1.00
C PHE A 122 12.80 24.26 -2.16
N ASP A 123 14.08 23.98 -2.42
CA ASP A 123 14.92 24.81 -3.32
C ASP A 123 14.86 24.44 -4.81
N ALA A 124 14.42 23.24 -5.19
CA ALA A 124 14.61 22.76 -6.56
C ALA A 124 13.50 23.15 -7.56
N GLY A 125 12.30 23.54 -7.12
CA GLY A 125 11.16 23.84 -8.01
C GLY A 125 10.70 22.68 -8.93
N ASP A 126 11.39 21.54 -8.88
CA ASP A 126 11.24 20.36 -9.75
C ASP A 126 10.51 19.20 -9.06
N GLY A 127 9.72 19.50 -8.02
CA GLY A 127 9.17 18.48 -7.11
C GLY A 127 8.35 17.39 -7.80
N LEU A 128 7.64 17.69 -8.90
CA LEU A 128 6.84 16.70 -9.63
C LEU A 128 7.69 15.79 -10.51
N LEU A 129 8.60 16.34 -11.32
CA LEU A 129 9.47 15.55 -12.19
C LEU A 129 10.44 14.71 -11.37
N ALA A 130 11.05 15.30 -10.34
CA ALA A 130 11.88 14.59 -9.38
C ALA A 130 11.12 13.47 -8.68
N TYR A 131 9.86 13.70 -8.30
CA TYR A 131 9.00 12.66 -7.73
C TYR A 131 8.81 11.50 -8.71
N VAL A 132 8.25 11.74 -9.91
CA VAL A 132 7.93 10.66 -10.86
C VAL A 132 9.18 9.91 -11.33
N ARG A 133 10.31 10.60 -11.49
CA ARG A 133 11.60 9.98 -11.83
C ARG A 133 12.08 9.07 -10.70
N SER A 134 12.06 9.56 -9.47
CA SER A 134 12.49 8.80 -8.30
C SER A 134 11.60 7.59 -7.98
N ARG A 135 10.41 7.54 -8.56
CA ARG A 135 9.45 6.43 -8.46
C ARG A 135 9.50 5.48 -9.65
N ALA A 136 10.45 5.65 -10.56
CA ALA A 136 10.58 4.86 -11.79
C ALA A 136 9.33 4.91 -12.70
N MET A 137 8.55 5.99 -12.66
CA MET A 137 7.40 6.20 -13.56
C MET A 137 7.83 6.73 -14.94
N ILE A 138 9.01 7.33 -15.01
CA ILE A 138 9.66 7.78 -16.25
C ILE A 138 11.13 7.34 -16.21
N ALA A 139 11.80 7.37 -17.37
CA ALA A 139 13.23 7.09 -17.45
C ALA A 139 14.06 8.09 -16.63
N GLU A 140 15.18 7.63 -16.08
CA GLU A 140 16.06 8.45 -15.24
C GLU A 140 16.61 9.68 -15.98
N ASP A 141 16.91 9.52 -17.27
CA ASP A 141 17.43 10.55 -18.17
C ASP A 141 16.31 11.33 -18.89
N ALA A 142 15.03 11.07 -18.58
CA ALA A 142 13.93 11.76 -19.21
C ALA A 142 13.99 13.27 -18.90
N PRO A 143 13.99 14.15 -19.94
CA PRO A 143 14.11 15.59 -19.74
C PRO A 143 12.83 16.21 -19.15
N ALA A 144 11.67 15.57 -19.36
CA ALA A 144 10.37 16.02 -18.88
C ALA A 144 9.37 14.86 -18.82
N ILE A 145 8.22 15.10 -18.18
CA ILE A 145 7.05 14.21 -18.26
C ILE A 145 6.49 14.29 -19.68
N SER A 146 6.31 13.13 -20.32
CA SER A 146 5.75 13.06 -21.66
C SER A 146 4.33 13.62 -21.71
N ASP A 147 4.02 14.38 -22.76
CA ASP A 147 2.68 14.95 -22.97
C ASP A 147 1.68 13.89 -23.47
N THR A 148 2.17 12.80 -24.06
CA THR A 148 1.32 11.78 -24.72
C THR A 148 1.50 10.37 -24.18
N ALA A 149 2.57 10.08 -23.44
CA ALA A 149 2.71 8.78 -22.79
C ALA A 149 1.81 8.71 -21.55
N PRO A 150 1.23 7.55 -21.26
CA PRO A 150 0.46 7.36 -20.03
C PRO A 150 1.30 7.65 -18.79
N LEU A 151 0.73 8.44 -17.88
CA LEU A 151 1.26 8.62 -16.55
C LEU A 151 0.51 7.68 -15.60
N VAL A 152 1.21 6.64 -15.15
CA VAL A 152 0.66 5.55 -14.34
C VAL A 152 1.74 5.02 -13.42
N ALA A 153 1.33 4.50 -12.27
CA ALA A 153 2.21 3.72 -11.40
C ALA A 153 1.98 2.23 -11.66
N GLY A 154 2.96 1.58 -12.29
CA GLY A 154 2.93 0.14 -12.51
C GLY A 154 3.58 -0.66 -11.38
N GLU A 155 3.75 -1.96 -11.59
CA GLU A 155 4.40 -2.87 -10.64
C GLU A 155 5.84 -2.44 -10.25
N ASN A 156 6.54 -1.79 -11.18
CA ASN A 156 7.89 -1.27 -10.97
C ASN A 156 7.93 0.09 -10.25
N PHE A 157 6.78 0.66 -9.89
CA PHE A 157 6.73 1.90 -9.11
C PHE A 157 7.51 1.71 -7.80
N LEU A 158 8.51 2.55 -7.55
CA LEU A 158 9.36 2.42 -6.36
C LEU A 158 8.73 3.12 -5.15
N VAL A 159 8.00 2.39 -4.32
CA VAL A 159 7.45 2.92 -3.06
C VAL A 159 8.60 3.47 -2.20
N ALA A 160 8.47 4.73 -1.81
CA ALA A 160 9.48 5.49 -1.07
C ALA A 160 10.88 5.52 -1.73
N ARG A 161 11.01 5.39 -3.06
CA ARG A 161 12.28 5.18 -3.81
C ARG A 161 12.99 3.85 -3.54
N ARG A 162 12.39 2.92 -2.80
CA ARG A 162 13.12 1.76 -2.27
C ARG A 162 12.66 0.42 -2.79
N ILE A 163 11.37 0.14 -2.72
CA ILE A 163 10.82 -1.19 -3.00
C ILE A 163 9.85 -1.12 -4.18
N PRO A 164 9.96 -2.02 -5.18
CA PRO A 164 8.95 -2.13 -6.23
C PRO A 164 7.57 -2.42 -5.63
N LEU A 165 6.54 -1.71 -6.12
CA LEU A 165 5.17 -1.85 -5.65
C LEU A 165 4.68 -3.29 -5.76
N GLY A 166 4.92 -3.95 -6.91
CA GLY A 166 4.51 -5.35 -7.11
C GLY A 166 5.10 -6.28 -6.03
N ALA A 167 6.40 -6.16 -5.76
CA ALA A 167 7.06 -6.98 -4.75
C ALA A 167 6.53 -6.71 -3.32
N LEU A 168 6.20 -5.45 -3.00
CA LEU A 168 5.60 -5.11 -1.71
C LEU A 168 4.18 -5.69 -1.60
N MET A 169 3.38 -5.59 -2.66
CA MET A 169 2.02 -6.11 -2.71
C MET A 169 1.99 -7.62 -2.58
N ASP A 170 2.87 -8.33 -3.29
CA ASP A 170 3.02 -9.79 -3.18
C ASP A 170 3.40 -10.21 -1.76
N LEU A 171 4.32 -9.48 -1.12
CA LEU A 171 4.69 -9.73 0.28
C LEU A 171 3.51 -9.55 1.23
N VAL A 172 2.78 -8.45 1.10
CA VAL A 172 1.61 -8.13 1.96
C VAL A 172 0.50 -9.16 1.76
N ALA A 173 0.17 -9.49 0.50
CA ALA A 173 -0.87 -10.46 0.17
C ALA A 173 -0.51 -11.86 0.69
N THR A 174 0.70 -12.36 0.39
CA THR A 174 1.17 -13.67 0.87
C THR A 174 1.13 -13.75 2.39
N PHE A 175 1.50 -12.66 3.07
CA PHE A 175 1.50 -12.62 4.52
C PHE A 175 0.08 -12.60 5.11
N LEU A 176 -0.84 -11.85 4.49
CA LEU A 176 -2.26 -11.84 4.85
C LEU A 176 -2.89 -13.22 4.65
N ASP A 177 -2.67 -13.87 3.50
CA ASP A 177 -3.17 -15.21 3.21
C ASP A 177 -2.66 -16.24 4.24
N THR A 178 -1.38 -16.13 4.63
CA THR A 178 -0.78 -17.01 5.65
C THR A 178 -1.42 -16.80 7.02
N LEU A 179 -1.75 -15.55 7.34
CA LEU A 179 -2.37 -15.18 8.60
C LEU A 179 -3.84 -15.62 8.64
N GLU A 180 -4.58 -15.49 7.54
CA GLU A 180 -5.92 -16.05 7.38
C GLU A 180 -5.90 -17.58 7.52
N ALA A 181 -4.97 -18.27 6.86
CA ALA A 181 -4.88 -19.73 6.92
C ALA A 181 -4.61 -20.28 8.33
N GLU A 182 -3.83 -19.55 9.15
CA GLU A 182 -3.52 -19.97 10.52
C GLU A 182 -4.67 -19.69 11.51
N TYR A 183 -5.41 -18.59 11.30
CA TYR A 183 -6.38 -18.07 12.29
C TYR A 183 -7.85 -18.08 11.85
N ASP A 184 -8.17 -18.51 10.63
CA ASP A 184 -9.55 -18.55 10.08
C ASP A 184 -10.24 -17.16 10.17
N LEU A 185 -9.50 -16.09 9.83
CA LEU A 185 -9.91 -14.72 10.11
C LEU A 185 -11.14 -14.26 9.33
N PHE A 186 -11.23 -14.64 8.05
CA PHE A 186 -12.29 -14.19 7.17
C PHE A 186 -13.34 -15.29 7.03
N VAL A 187 -14.45 -15.17 7.78
CA VAL A 187 -15.63 -15.99 7.53
C VAL A 187 -16.26 -15.53 6.23
N ALA A 188 -16.01 -16.24 5.14
CA ALA A 188 -16.75 -16.05 3.90
C ALA A 188 -18.23 -16.39 4.15
N TYR A 189 -19.07 -15.38 4.41
CA TYR A 189 -20.51 -15.55 4.33
C TYR A 189 -20.84 -15.80 2.86
N LYS A 190 -20.99 -17.07 2.49
CA LYS A 190 -21.68 -17.49 1.27
C LYS A 190 -23.16 -17.13 1.44
N ASP A 191 -23.48 -15.85 1.31
CA ASP A 191 -24.73 -15.34 0.77
C ASP A 191 -24.63 -13.81 0.74
N GLY A 192 -24.81 -13.25 -0.46
CA GLY A 192 -24.47 -11.87 -0.80
C GLY A 192 -25.07 -10.82 0.14
N GLY A 193 -24.20 -9.99 0.71
CA GLY A 193 -24.60 -8.77 1.41
C GLY A 193 -23.55 -8.31 2.43
N SER A 194 -22.68 -7.37 2.03
CA SER A 194 -21.84 -6.48 2.86
C SER A 194 -21.07 -7.11 4.04
N ALA A 195 -19.74 -7.01 3.98
CA ALA A 195 -18.76 -7.51 4.95
C ALA A 195 -18.79 -6.87 6.36
N PHE A 196 -19.79 -6.05 6.71
CA PHE A 196 -19.84 -5.33 7.99
C PHE A 196 -21.16 -5.46 8.76
N SER A 197 -21.72 -6.67 8.81
CA SER A 197 -22.78 -6.96 9.78
C SER A 197 -22.16 -7.59 11.03
N LEU A 198 -21.83 -6.77 12.03
CA LEU A 198 -21.47 -7.26 13.36
C LEU A 198 -22.63 -8.13 13.90
N PRO A 199 -22.36 -9.29 14.53
CA PRO A 199 -23.41 -10.09 15.12
C PRO A 199 -24.12 -9.28 16.21
N ALA A 200 -25.45 -9.20 16.12
CA ALA A 200 -26.33 -8.48 17.04
C ALA A 200 -26.21 -8.88 18.52
N ALA A 201 -25.37 -9.88 18.85
CA ALA A 201 -25.06 -10.30 20.20
C ALA A 201 -24.15 -9.33 20.98
N LEU A 202 -23.51 -8.35 20.32
CA LEU A 202 -22.62 -7.36 20.96
C LEU A 202 -23.27 -6.00 21.23
N LEU A 203 -24.55 -5.82 20.90
CA LEU A 203 -25.33 -4.62 21.27
C LEU A 203 -26.31 -5.00 22.39
N ARG A 204 -25.84 -4.90 23.64
CA ARG A 204 -26.70 -4.78 24.82
C ARG A 204 -26.64 -3.35 25.34
#